data_AF-A0A7S2E443-F1
#
_entry.id   AF-A0A7S2E443-F1
#
_cell.length_a   1.000
_cell.length_b   1.000
_cell.length_c   1.000
_cell.angle_alpha   90.00
_cell.angle_beta   90.00
_cell.angle_gamma   90.00
#
_symmetry.space_group_name_H-M   'P 1'
#
loop_
_entity.id
_entity.type
_entity.pdbx_description
1 polymer ?
#
loop_
_entity_poly.entity_id
_entity_poly.type
_entity_poly.pdbx_seq_one_letter_code
_entity_poly.pdbx_strand_id
1 'polypeptide(L)'
;MVNILKEDQSPLFADRLSAAIGGRYDPAMRRSVQTVVMYEANRMLQDQYDSLRPFQRKSILFETCKELLNSLEFIPEYLRAEILYRTVTSKIPLTPELVWRRMKVIDKEISKSILSAITPFLKEGKSHDDVCEDFIQHQYETLSGVQGKLHPTLWEYGHLNIFLAYRMYYKGDSIDTDLPPVDNSSTKEIEIPTERPEEPPSIHSIRRKSSKKRKQEPVVMLPEERMSLLNEVRLYLDVLADFKDVV
;
A
#
# COMPACT_ATOMS: atom_id res chain seq x y z
N MET A 1 35.88 -2.96 -36.76
CA MET A 1 34.65 -3.39 -36.07
C MET A 1 34.57 -2.65 -34.75
N VAL A 2 33.68 -1.68 -34.63
CA VAL A 2 33.49 -0.90 -33.40
C VAL A 2 32.54 -1.71 -32.52
N ASN A 3 33.06 -2.30 -31.44
CA ASN A 3 32.23 -2.81 -30.37
C ASN A 3 31.58 -1.59 -29.70
N ILE A 4 30.36 -1.28 -30.12
CA ILE A 4 29.47 -0.41 -29.36
C ILE A 4 29.17 -1.18 -28.08
N LEU A 5 29.93 -0.88 -27.02
CA LEU A 5 29.57 -1.25 -25.67
C LEU A 5 28.16 -0.70 -25.46
N LYS A 6 27.15 -1.58 -25.44
CA LYS A 6 25.83 -1.23 -24.96
C LYS A 6 26.07 -0.75 -23.54
N GLU A 7 25.93 0.55 -23.30
CA GLU A 7 25.78 1.06 -21.94
C GLU A 7 24.66 0.25 -21.32
N ASP A 8 25.01 -0.51 -20.29
CA ASP A 8 24.09 -1.39 -19.57
C ASP A 8 23.17 -0.47 -18.76
N GLN A 9 22.18 0.11 -19.44
CA GLN A 9 21.16 0.93 -18.82
C GLN A 9 20.31 -0.01 -17.99
N SER A 10 20.68 -0.07 -16.72
CA SER A 10 19.91 -0.63 -15.64
C SER A 10 18.42 -0.28 -15.82
N PRO A 11 17.51 -1.28 -15.77
CA PRO A 11 16.09 -1.03 -16.02
C PRO A 11 15.53 -0.03 -15.01
N LEU A 12 14.81 0.96 -15.50
CA LEU A 12 14.20 2.00 -14.67
C LEU A 12 13.16 1.39 -13.72
N PHE A 13 12.84 2.10 -12.64
CA PHE A 13 11.81 1.65 -11.69
C PHE A 13 10.49 1.28 -12.38
N ALA A 14 10.04 2.11 -13.33
CA ALA A 14 8.82 1.87 -14.10
C ALA A 14 8.87 0.56 -14.90
N ASP A 15 10.01 0.25 -15.53
CA ASP A 15 10.21 -0.97 -16.32
C ASP A 15 10.18 -2.21 -15.43
N ARG A 16 10.89 -2.17 -14.29
CA ARG A 16 10.90 -3.28 -13.33
C ARG A 16 9.51 -3.54 -12.78
N LEU A 17 8.79 -2.49 -12.38
CA LEU A 17 7.43 -2.63 -11.88
C LEU A 17 6.49 -3.16 -12.96
N SER A 18 6.58 -2.62 -14.18
CA SER A 18 5.79 -3.07 -15.34
C SER A 18 6.03 -4.56 -15.58
N ALA A 19 7.28 -5.01 -15.63
CA ALA A 19 7.63 -6.42 -15.79
C ALA A 19 7.07 -7.29 -14.66
N ALA A 20 7.23 -6.86 -13.40
CA ALA A 20 6.81 -7.63 -12.22
C ALA A 20 5.29 -7.85 -12.11
N ILE A 21 4.47 -6.97 -12.73
CA ILE A 21 3.01 -7.10 -12.78
C ILE A 21 2.49 -7.65 -14.12
N GLY A 22 3.38 -8.05 -15.04
CA GLY A 22 3.01 -8.58 -16.35
C GLY A 22 2.60 -7.53 -17.39
N GLY A 23 3.07 -6.29 -17.24
CA GLY A 23 2.92 -5.20 -18.20
C GLY A 23 1.57 -4.47 -18.17
N ARG A 24 0.63 -4.91 -17.34
CA ARG A 24 -0.71 -4.32 -17.25
C ARG A 24 -1.13 -4.10 -15.80
N TYR A 25 -1.48 -2.86 -15.49
CA TYR A 25 -2.05 -2.51 -14.20
C TYR A 25 -3.54 -2.88 -14.11
N ASP A 26 -3.92 -3.45 -12.96
CA ASP A 26 -5.31 -3.68 -12.56
C ASP A 26 -5.59 -2.96 -11.22
N PRO A 27 -6.77 -2.34 -11.00
CA PRO A 27 -7.12 -1.71 -9.74
C PRO A 27 -6.98 -2.60 -8.49
N ALA A 28 -7.08 -3.92 -8.62
CA ALA A 28 -6.81 -4.86 -7.53
C ALA A 28 -5.34 -4.78 -7.04
N MET A 29 -4.41 -4.39 -7.91
CA MET A 29 -2.98 -4.22 -7.61
C MET A 29 -2.66 -2.94 -6.85
N ARG A 30 -3.62 -2.03 -6.69
CA ARG A 30 -3.41 -0.68 -6.13
C ARG A 30 -2.61 -0.68 -4.82
N ARG A 31 -2.94 -1.58 -3.89
CA ARG A 31 -2.25 -1.67 -2.59
C ARG A 31 -0.84 -2.22 -2.72
N SER A 32 -0.62 -3.20 -3.60
CA SER A 32 0.71 -3.75 -3.85
C SER A 32 1.63 -2.74 -4.52
N VAL A 33 1.12 -2.02 -5.54
CA VAL A 33 1.86 -0.93 -6.18
C VAL A 33 2.16 0.20 -5.18
N GLN A 34 1.20 0.56 -4.33
CA GLN A 34 1.43 1.54 -3.25
C GLN A 34 2.59 1.09 -2.34
N THR A 35 2.64 -0.19 -1.95
CA THR A 35 3.74 -0.74 -1.13
C THR A 35 5.08 -0.60 -1.84
N VAL A 36 5.16 -1.02 -3.09
CA VAL A 36 6.40 -0.96 -3.89
C VAL A 36 6.89 0.47 -4.06
N VAL A 37 6.00 1.42 -4.35
CA VAL A 37 6.35 2.84 -4.48
C VAL A 37 6.93 3.38 -3.17
N MET A 38 6.29 3.07 -2.04
CA MET A 38 6.80 3.49 -0.72
C MET A 38 8.15 2.85 -0.40
N TYR A 39 8.35 1.59 -0.81
CA TYR A 39 9.61 0.88 -0.62
C TYR A 39 10.74 1.49 -1.46
N GLU A 40 10.48 1.72 -2.74
CA GLU A 40 11.44 2.32 -3.67
C GLU A 40 11.83 3.73 -3.22
N ALA A 41 10.84 4.57 -2.89
CA ALA A 41 11.08 5.92 -2.39
C ALA A 41 11.94 5.91 -1.13
N ASN A 42 11.73 4.94 -0.23
CA ASN A 42 12.57 4.80 0.95
C ASN A 42 14.02 4.42 0.61
N ARG A 43 14.23 3.54 -0.37
CA ARG A 43 15.57 3.15 -0.83
C ARG A 43 16.32 4.32 -1.46
N MET A 44 15.62 5.19 -2.21
CA MET A 44 16.19 6.43 -2.79
C MET A 44 16.70 7.43 -1.74
N LEU A 45 15.98 7.52 -0.62
CA LEU A 45 16.19 8.58 0.38
C LEU A 45 17.00 8.13 1.60
N GLN A 46 17.36 6.85 1.69
CA GLN A 46 17.93 6.24 2.89
C GLN A 46 19.17 6.99 3.39
N ASP A 47 20.07 7.35 2.47
CA ASP A 47 21.32 8.06 2.80
C ASP A 47 21.10 9.54 3.17
N GLN A 48 19.97 10.13 2.77
CA GLN A 48 19.65 11.52 3.03
C GLN A 48 18.99 11.73 4.40
N TYR A 49 18.36 10.70 4.95
CA TYR A 49 17.53 10.84 6.16
C TYR A 49 18.29 11.39 7.36
N ASP A 50 19.56 11.04 7.54
CA ASP A 50 20.34 11.50 8.70
C ASP A 50 20.51 13.01 8.74
N SER A 51 20.53 13.67 7.58
CA SER A 51 20.60 15.13 7.46
C SER A 51 19.26 15.85 7.68
N LEU A 52 18.13 15.11 7.62
CA LEU A 52 16.79 15.68 7.60
C LEU A 52 16.09 15.57 8.96
N ARG A 53 15.30 16.59 9.31
CA ARG A 53 14.42 16.56 10.49
C ARG A 53 13.27 15.58 10.29
N PRO A 54 12.65 15.03 11.35
CA PRO A 54 11.59 14.04 11.22
C PRO A 54 10.38 14.44 10.35
N PHE A 55 9.99 15.71 10.33
CA PHE A 55 8.89 16.16 9.45
C PHE A 55 9.35 16.21 7.98
N GLN A 56 10.58 16.67 7.73
CA GLN A 56 11.17 16.73 6.40
C GLN A 56 11.27 15.33 5.78
N ARG A 57 11.73 14.33 6.57
CA ARG A 57 11.79 12.91 6.13
C ARG A 57 10.45 12.38 5.63
N LYS A 58 9.36 12.73 6.32
CA LYS A 58 8.00 12.32 5.92
C LYS A 58 7.56 13.03 4.64
N SER A 59 7.79 14.34 4.57
CA SER A 59 7.43 15.15 3.41
C SER A 59 8.18 14.71 2.16
N ILE A 60 9.51 14.59 2.22
CA ILE A 60 10.30 14.17 1.06
C ILE A 60 9.95 12.76 0.61
N LEU A 61 9.72 11.81 1.53
CA LEU A 61 9.26 10.46 1.18
C LEU A 61 7.93 10.52 0.42
N PHE A 62 6.99 11.33 0.88
CA PHE A 62 5.67 11.46 0.26
C PHE A 62 5.74 12.10 -1.13
N GLU A 63 6.53 13.16 -1.30
CA GLU A 63 6.74 13.79 -2.62
C GLU A 63 7.46 12.84 -3.58
N THR A 64 8.49 12.11 -3.11
CA THR A 64 9.19 11.08 -3.91
C THR A 64 8.22 9.97 -4.36
N CYS A 65 7.28 9.56 -3.50
CA CYS A 65 6.23 8.62 -3.90
C CYS A 65 5.36 9.16 -5.05
N LYS A 66 5.03 10.45 -5.06
CA LYS A 66 4.26 11.08 -6.15
C LYS A 66 5.06 11.11 -7.44
N GLU A 67 6.35 11.46 -7.37
CA GLU A 67 7.22 11.50 -8.55
C GLU A 67 7.39 10.11 -9.17
N LEU A 68 7.66 9.09 -8.34
CA LEU A 68 7.72 7.70 -8.80
C LEU A 68 6.41 7.28 -9.46
N LEU A 69 5.25 7.62 -8.87
CA LEU A 69 3.96 7.33 -9.50
C LEU A 69 3.81 8.03 -10.84
N ASN A 70 4.18 9.31 -10.94
CA ASN A 70 4.10 10.07 -12.19
C ASN A 70 4.95 9.48 -13.31
N SER A 71 6.06 8.79 -12.99
CA SER A 71 6.87 8.06 -13.98
C SER A 71 6.24 6.75 -14.48
N LEU A 72 5.15 6.26 -13.85
CA LEU A 72 4.48 5.02 -14.27
C LEU A 72 3.54 5.28 -15.44
N GLU A 73 4.09 5.62 -16.61
CA GLU A 73 3.32 6.00 -17.80
C GLU A 73 2.40 4.89 -18.32
N PHE A 74 2.74 3.62 -18.06
CA PHE A 74 1.90 2.47 -18.40
C PHE A 74 0.60 2.37 -17.55
N ILE A 75 0.51 3.12 -16.45
CA ILE A 75 -0.69 3.23 -15.63
C ILE A 75 -1.44 4.51 -16.03
N PRO A 76 -2.72 4.45 -16.44
CA PRO A 76 -3.50 5.65 -16.73
C PRO A 76 -3.48 6.67 -15.57
N GLU A 77 -3.36 7.95 -15.90
CA GLU A 77 -3.19 9.04 -14.92
C GLU A 77 -4.25 9.04 -13.81
N TYR A 78 -5.52 8.82 -14.18
CA TYR A 78 -6.62 8.77 -13.23
C TYR A 78 -6.48 7.61 -12.22
N LEU A 79 -5.88 6.49 -12.62
CA LEU A 79 -5.60 5.36 -11.72
C LEU A 79 -4.37 5.61 -10.86
N ARG A 80 -3.36 6.32 -11.37
CA ARG A 80 -2.18 6.72 -10.59
C ARG A 80 -2.55 7.56 -9.38
N ALA A 81 -3.45 8.53 -9.56
CA ALA A 81 -3.95 9.36 -8.47
C ALA A 81 -4.62 8.53 -7.34
N GLU A 82 -5.33 7.45 -7.70
CA GLU A 82 -6.01 6.59 -6.72
C GLU A 82 -5.04 5.71 -5.90
N ILE A 83 -3.82 5.49 -6.39
CA ILE A 83 -2.79 4.74 -5.66
C ILE A 83 -2.42 5.47 -4.36
N LEU A 84 -2.49 6.80 -4.30
CA LEU A 84 -2.22 7.55 -3.07
C LEU A 84 -3.44 7.72 -2.16
N TYR A 85 -4.52 6.99 -2.38
CA TYR A 85 -5.65 6.99 -1.44
C TYR A 85 -5.49 5.93 -0.35
N ARG A 86 -5.94 6.26 0.86
CA ARG A 86 -6.00 5.34 2.00
C ARG A 86 -7.01 4.23 1.76
N THR A 87 -8.19 4.59 1.25
CA THR A 87 -9.38 3.74 1.08
C THR A 87 -10.00 4.03 -0.27
N VAL A 88 -10.44 2.99 -0.98
CA VAL A 88 -11.06 3.12 -2.30
C VAL A 88 -12.41 3.85 -2.20
N THR A 89 -13.21 3.50 -1.18
CA THR A 89 -14.59 3.99 -1.03
C THR A 89 -14.68 5.48 -0.69
N SER A 90 -13.86 5.97 0.25
CA SER A 90 -13.93 7.35 0.71
C SER A 90 -12.93 8.29 0.03
N LYS A 91 -12.08 7.78 -0.88
CA LYS A 91 -11.05 8.54 -1.61
C LYS A 91 -10.22 9.47 -0.71
N ILE A 92 -10.00 9.07 0.54
CA ILE A 92 -9.22 9.88 1.50
C ILE A 92 -7.75 9.79 1.09
N PRO A 93 -7.07 10.91 0.81
CA PRO A 93 -5.65 10.88 0.45
C PRO A 93 -4.78 10.39 1.60
N LEU A 94 -3.66 9.75 1.25
CA LEU A 94 -2.59 9.47 2.19
C LEU A 94 -1.96 10.78 2.65
N THR A 95 -1.63 10.83 3.94
CA THR A 95 -0.83 11.91 4.52
C THR A 95 0.64 11.48 4.62
N PRO A 96 1.60 12.43 4.65
CA PRO A 96 3.01 12.12 4.87
C PRO A 96 3.25 11.23 6.11
N GLU A 97 2.54 11.49 7.22
CA GLU A 97 2.60 10.65 8.42
C GLU A 97 2.20 9.20 8.17
N LEU A 98 1.15 8.98 7.38
CA LEU A 98 0.64 7.64 7.14
C LEU A 98 1.55 6.86 6.19
N VAL A 99 2.08 7.54 5.16
CA VAL A 99 3.09 6.97 4.24
C VAL A 99 4.32 6.53 5.02
N TRP A 100 4.87 7.41 5.87
CA TRP A 100 6.01 7.09 6.72
C TRP A 100 5.75 5.88 7.62
N ARG A 101 4.58 5.83 8.28
CA ARG A 101 4.22 4.69 9.16
C ARG A 101 4.11 3.38 8.39
N ARG A 102 3.50 3.40 7.20
CA ARG A 102 3.35 2.21 6.36
C ARG A 102 4.70 1.74 5.85
N MET A 103 5.52 2.66 5.33
CA MET A 103 6.88 2.36 4.88
C MET A 103 7.70 1.65 5.97
N LYS A 104 7.69 2.15 7.21
CA LYS A 104 8.48 1.60 8.32
C LYS A 104 8.14 0.16 8.71
N VAL A 105 6.99 -0.37 8.30
CA VAL A 105 6.61 -1.75 8.61
C VAL A 105 6.84 -2.72 7.45
N ILE A 106 7.14 -2.24 6.23
CA ILE A 106 7.27 -3.11 5.04
C ILE A 106 8.34 -4.18 5.26
N ASP A 107 9.59 -3.79 5.59
CA ASP A 107 10.69 -4.74 5.81
C ASP A 107 10.32 -5.79 6.87
N LYS A 108 9.74 -5.33 7.98
CA LYS A 108 9.33 -6.22 9.08
C LYS A 108 8.25 -7.20 8.64
N GLU A 109 7.30 -6.75 7.83
CA GLU A 109 6.26 -7.60 7.28
C GLU A 109 6.86 -8.61 6.30
N ILE A 110 7.71 -8.20 5.36
CA ILE A 110 8.40 -9.11 4.43
C ILE A 110 9.19 -10.17 5.20
N SER A 111 10.04 -9.77 6.16
CA SER A 111 10.83 -10.71 6.95
C SER A 111 9.95 -11.70 7.73
N LYS A 112 8.85 -11.21 8.31
CA LYS A 112 8.02 -12.04 9.18
C LYS A 112 7.08 -12.97 8.40
N SER A 113 6.43 -12.49 7.35
CA SER A 113 5.38 -13.25 6.66
C SER A 113 5.83 -13.92 5.36
N ILE A 114 6.89 -13.41 4.72
CA ILE A 114 7.37 -13.98 3.46
C ILE A 114 8.65 -14.77 3.70
N LEU A 115 9.72 -14.13 4.20
CA LEU A 115 11.03 -14.80 4.31
C LEU A 115 10.98 -16.06 5.19
N SER A 116 10.24 -16.01 6.30
CA SER A 116 10.08 -17.15 7.20
C SER A 116 9.31 -18.33 6.57
N ALA A 117 8.46 -18.05 5.58
CA ALA A 117 7.54 -19.02 4.98
C ALA A 117 7.99 -19.46 3.58
N ILE A 118 8.88 -18.70 2.92
CA ILE A 118 9.35 -19.00 1.56
C ILE A 118 10.50 -20.01 1.54
N THR A 119 11.24 -20.16 2.66
CA THR A 119 12.39 -21.07 2.77
C THR A 119 12.13 -22.50 2.27
N PRO A 120 10.97 -23.15 2.55
CA PRO A 120 10.69 -24.51 2.05
C PRO A 120 10.59 -24.62 0.52
N PHE A 121 10.39 -23.50 -0.17
CA PHE A 121 10.25 -23.44 -1.64
C PHE A 121 11.58 -23.17 -2.34
N LEU A 122 12.63 -22.78 -1.61
CA LEU A 122 13.98 -22.54 -2.12
C LEU A 122 14.67 -23.88 -2.45
N LYS A 123 14.33 -24.44 -3.61
CA LYS A 123 14.92 -25.68 -4.14
C LYS A 123 15.93 -25.36 -5.23
N GLU A 124 16.99 -26.16 -5.28
CA GLU A 124 18.02 -26.05 -6.33
C GLU A 124 17.40 -26.24 -7.72
N GLY A 125 17.81 -25.39 -8.68
CA GLY A 125 17.36 -25.45 -10.07
C GLY A 125 16.04 -24.72 -10.38
N LYS A 126 15.36 -24.14 -9.39
CA LYS A 126 14.17 -23.30 -9.64
C LYS A 126 14.55 -21.85 -9.91
N SER A 127 13.82 -21.22 -10.83
CA SER A 127 13.92 -19.77 -11.01
C SER A 127 13.22 -19.03 -9.86
N HIS A 128 13.54 -17.74 -9.68
CA HIS A 128 12.88 -16.89 -8.68
C HIS A 128 11.36 -16.81 -8.91
N ASP A 129 10.94 -16.74 -10.16
CA ASP A 129 9.52 -16.69 -10.52
C ASP A 129 8.81 -18.00 -10.18
N ASP A 130 9.45 -19.17 -10.42
CA ASP A 130 8.91 -20.47 -10.03
C ASP A 130 8.73 -20.58 -8.50
N VAL A 131 9.71 -20.10 -7.73
CA VAL A 131 9.64 -20.06 -6.27
C VAL A 131 8.50 -19.16 -5.81
N CYS A 132 8.35 -17.99 -6.43
CA CYS A 132 7.29 -17.05 -6.10
C CYS A 132 5.90 -17.65 -6.39
N GLU A 133 5.73 -18.31 -7.53
CA GLU A 133 4.48 -18.94 -7.93
C GLU A 133 4.10 -20.09 -7.00
N ASP A 134 5.04 -20.98 -6.68
CA ASP A 134 4.83 -22.05 -5.71
C ASP A 134 4.40 -21.50 -4.34
N PHE A 135 5.04 -20.41 -3.90
CA PHE A 135 4.71 -19.76 -2.65
C PHE A 135 3.29 -19.17 -2.68
N ILE A 136 2.91 -18.45 -3.74
CA ILE A 136 1.57 -17.88 -3.89
C ILE A 136 0.52 -18.98 -3.90
N GLN A 137 0.75 -20.05 -4.67
CA GLN A 137 -0.14 -21.20 -4.72
C GLN A 137 -0.30 -21.82 -3.33
N HIS A 138 0.79 -22.02 -2.58
CA HIS A 138 0.72 -22.52 -1.21
C HIS A 138 -0.08 -21.58 -0.27
N GLN A 139 0.13 -20.27 -0.36
CA GLN A 139 -0.63 -19.29 0.42
C GLN A 139 -2.12 -19.32 0.07
N TYR A 140 -2.45 -19.47 -1.21
CA TYR A 140 -3.83 -19.61 -1.67
C TYR A 140 -4.50 -20.85 -1.10
N GLU A 141 -3.87 -22.02 -1.19
CA GLU A 141 -4.42 -23.26 -0.66
C GLU A 141 -4.59 -23.18 0.87
N THR A 142 -3.65 -22.56 1.56
CA THR A 142 -3.68 -22.38 3.02
C THR A 142 -4.80 -21.45 3.46
N LEU A 143 -4.99 -20.32 2.78
CA LEU A 143 -6.00 -19.32 3.17
C LEU A 143 -7.41 -19.66 2.68
N SER A 144 -7.54 -20.33 1.53
CA SER A 144 -8.82 -20.73 0.95
C SER A 144 -9.32 -22.08 1.46
N GLY A 145 -8.42 -22.95 1.94
CA GLY A 145 -8.71 -24.36 2.27
C GLY A 145 -8.93 -25.25 1.04
N VAL A 146 -8.72 -24.74 -0.18
CA VAL A 146 -8.91 -25.47 -1.43
C VAL A 146 -7.56 -25.95 -1.93
N GLN A 147 -7.33 -27.26 -1.93
CA GLN A 147 -6.07 -27.86 -2.39
C GLN A 147 -6.10 -28.21 -3.88
N GLY A 148 -4.97 -28.05 -4.57
CA GLY A 148 -4.75 -28.52 -5.93
C GLY A 148 -5.46 -27.71 -7.02
N LYS A 149 -6.21 -26.66 -6.67
CA LYS A 149 -6.75 -25.71 -7.65
C LYS A 149 -5.82 -24.53 -7.77
N LEU A 150 -5.51 -24.13 -9.00
CA LEU A 150 -4.75 -22.92 -9.26
C LEU A 150 -5.45 -21.71 -8.64
N HIS A 151 -4.66 -20.83 -8.02
CA HIS A 151 -5.20 -19.60 -7.47
C HIS A 151 -5.83 -18.72 -8.56
N PRO A 152 -6.89 -17.94 -8.25
CA PRO A 152 -7.46 -17.01 -9.20
C PRO A 152 -6.42 -15.97 -9.67
N THR A 153 -6.60 -15.47 -10.89
CA THR A 153 -5.82 -14.35 -11.39
C THR A 153 -5.94 -13.16 -10.44
N LEU A 154 -4.82 -12.49 -10.18
CA LEU A 154 -4.71 -11.34 -9.28
C LEU A 154 -4.96 -11.62 -7.79
N TRP A 155 -5.16 -12.87 -7.38
CA TRP A 155 -5.44 -13.20 -5.99
C TRP A 155 -4.36 -12.69 -5.03
N GLU A 156 -3.09 -12.80 -5.41
CA GLU A 156 -1.94 -12.31 -4.64
C GLU A 156 -2.03 -10.82 -4.32
N TYR A 157 -2.57 -10.00 -5.23
CA TYR A 157 -2.65 -8.56 -5.01
C TYR A 157 -3.75 -8.17 -4.03
N GLY A 158 -4.80 -8.99 -3.90
CA GLY A 158 -5.85 -8.78 -2.90
C GLY A 158 -5.44 -9.21 -1.49
N HIS A 159 -4.61 -10.24 -1.37
CA HIS A 159 -4.36 -10.94 -0.11
C HIS A 159 -2.92 -10.77 0.41
N LEU A 160 -1.96 -10.59 -0.49
CA LEU A 160 -0.52 -10.54 -0.23
C LEU A 160 0.09 -9.23 -0.74
N ASN A 161 -0.45 -8.08 -0.28
CA ASN A 161 -0.08 -6.76 -0.80
C ASN A 161 1.44 -6.45 -0.73
N ILE A 162 2.15 -7.03 0.23
CA ILE A 162 3.60 -6.83 0.38
C ILE A 162 4.44 -7.75 -0.51
N PHE A 163 3.83 -8.77 -1.11
CA PHE A 163 4.55 -9.78 -1.88
C PHE A 163 5.14 -9.25 -3.17
N LEU A 164 4.52 -8.24 -3.78
CA LEU A 164 5.10 -7.57 -4.96
C LEU A 164 6.45 -6.91 -4.64
N ALA A 165 6.61 -6.34 -3.44
CA ALA A 165 7.88 -5.77 -3.00
C ALA A 165 8.94 -6.88 -2.79
N TYR A 166 8.54 -8.04 -2.26
CA TYR A 166 9.42 -9.21 -2.21
C TYR A 166 9.86 -9.64 -3.63
N ARG A 167 8.90 -9.84 -4.54
CA ARG A 167 9.16 -10.28 -5.92
C ARG A 167 10.16 -9.35 -6.63
N MET A 168 10.07 -8.04 -6.41
CA MET A 168 10.92 -7.05 -7.07
C MET A 168 12.31 -6.85 -6.45
N TYR A 169 12.46 -7.07 -5.13
CA TYR A 169 13.66 -6.63 -4.41
C TYR A 169 14.40 -7.73 -3.66
N TYR A 170 13.88 -8.95 -3.64
CA TYR A 170 14.47 -10.06 -2.93
C TYR A 170 14.73 -11.21 -3.88
N LYS A 171 15.76 -11.99 -3.58
CA LYS A 171 16.10 -13.22 -4.27
C LYS A 171 16.38 -14.29 -3.22
N GLY A 172 15.49 -15.27 -3.14
CA GLY A 172 15.54 -16.25 -2.06
C GLY A 172 15.22 -15.65 -0.70
N ASP A 173 16.14 -15.74 0.25
CA ASP A 173 15.98 -15.30 1.64
C ASP A 173 16.62 -13.93 1.94
N SER A 174 17.19 -13.28 0.94
CA SER A 174 17.92 -12.01 1.09
C SER A 174 17.50 -10.98 0.03
N ILE A 175 17.86 -9.72 0.29
CA ILE A 175 17.69 -8.63 -0.68
C ILE A 175 18.58 -8.94 -1.88
N ASP A 176 18.04 -8.74 -3.08
CA ASP A 176 18.77 -8.99 -4.31
C ASP A 176 19.99 -8.03 -4.42
N THR A 177 21.18 -8.62 -4.51
CA THR A 177 22.45 -7.89 -4.60
C THR A 177 22.66 -7.25 -5.96
N ASP A 178 21.96 -7.75 -6.98
CA ASP A 178 22.06 -7.28 -8.36
C ASP A 178 21.03 -6.18 -8.65
N LEU A 179 20.42 -5.61 -7.60
CA LEU A 179 19.50 -4.50 -7.75
C LEU A 179 20.19 -3.31 -8.41
N PRO A 180 19.58 -2.73 -9.45
CA PRO A 180 20.16 -1.56 -10.08
C PRO A 180 20.32 -0.42 -9.08
N PRO A 181 21.40 0.39 -9.23
CA PRO A 181 21.62 1.52 -8.37
C PRO A 181 20.40 2.43 -8.40
N VAL A 182 20.14 3.06 -7.27
CA VAL A 182 18.97 3.91 -7.15
C VAL A 182 19.14 5.13 -8.06
N ASP A 183 18.28 5.24 -9.06
CA ASP A 183 18.30 6.38 -9.97
C ASP A 183 17.71 7.61 -9.28
N ASN A 184 18.60 8.44 -8.71
CA ASN A 184 18.23 9.72 -8.10
C ASN A 184 18.10 10.85 -9.13
N SER A 185 18.26 10.58 -10.43
CA SER A 185 18.16 11.63 -11.46
C SER A 185 16.73 12.17 -11.61
N SER A 186 15.72 11.36 -11.25
CA SER A 186 14.31 11.76 -11.36
C SER A 186 13.81 12.60 -10.20
N THR A 187 14.50 12.63 -9.05
CA THR A 187 14.22 13.56 -7.95
C THR A 187 14.67 14.95 -8.36
N LYS A 188 13.90 15.56 -9.27
CA LYS A 188 13.93 17.01 -9.51
C LYS A 188 13.89 17.67 -8.14
N GLU A 189 14.75 18.65 -7.88
CA GLU A 189 14.92 19.33 -6.59
C GLU A 189 13.60 19.42 -5.80
N ILE A 190 13.32 18.42 -4.96
CA ILE A 190 12.09 18.39 -4.18
C ILE A 190 12.27 19.48 -3.15
N GLU A 191 11.52 20.57 -3.28
CA GLU A 191 11.56 21.66 -2.33
C GLU A 191 11.07 21.17 -0.96
N ILE A 192 12.02 20.90 -0.06
CA ILE A 192 11.71 20.49 1.31
C ILE A 192 11.43 21.75 2.12
N PRO A 193 10.24 21.87 2.75
CA PRO A 193 9.97 22.97 3.66
C PRO A 193 11.03 23.01 4.79
N THR A 194 11.65 24.17 4.98
CA THR A 194 12.61 24.39 6.07
C THR A 194 11.90 24.49 7.42
N GLU A 195 10.66 24.99 7.39
CA GLU A 195 9.80 25.15 8.56
C GLU A 195 8.67 24.14 8.54
N ARG A 196 8.23 23.73 9.74
CA ARG A 196 7.07 22.86 9.87
C ARG A 196 5.83 23.70 9.54
N PRO A 197 4.96 23.26 8.61
CA PRO A 197 3.69 23.95 8.36
C PRO A 197 2.91 24.07 9.67
N GLU A 198 2.37 25.26 9.97
CA GLU A 198 1.43 25.42 11.08
C GLU A 198 0.21 24.54 10.80
N GLU A 199 0.06 23.46 11.58
CA GLU A 199 -1.08 22.56 11.41
C GLU A 199 -2.36 23.35 11.67
N PRO A 200 -3.35 23.35 10.74
CA PRO A 200 -4.66 23.89 11.06
C PRO A 200 -5.20 23.14 12.29
N PRO A 201 -5.92 23.83 13.21
CA PRO A 201 -6.32 23.26 14.48
C PRO A 201 -7.05 21.93 14.26
N SER A 202 -6.40 20.84 14.64
CA SER A 202 -6.90 19.48 14.40
C SER A 202 -8.26 19.30 15.07
N ILE A 203 -9.29 18.91 14.31
CA ILE A 203 -10.63 18.55 14.83
C ILE A 203 -10.52 17.42 15.89
N HIS A 204 -9.45 16.62 15.85
CA HIS A 204 -9.20 15.56 16.85
C HIS A 204 -8.60 16.05 18.17
N SER A 205 -8.15 17.31 18.26
CA SER A 205 -7.70 17.91 19.52
C SER A 205 -8.87 18.23 20.48
N ILE A 206 -10.09 18.36 19.95
CA ILE A 206 -11.31 18.53 20.76
C ILE A 206 -11.66 17.24 21.54
N ARG A 207 -11.26 16.05 21.04
CA ARG A 207 -11.72 14.77 21.60
C ARG A 207 -10.76 14.12 22.61
N ARG A 208 -9.53 14.62 22.78
CA ARG A 208 -8.51 13.98 23.64
C ARG A 208 -8.40 14.55 25.07
N LYS A 209 -9.19 15.56 25.44
CA LYS A 209 -9.22 16.08 26.84
C LYS A 209 -10.37 15.54 27.70
N SER A 210 -11.14 14.56 27.25
CA SER A 210 -12.33 14.05 27.98
C SER A 210 -12.36 12.54 28.25
N SER A 211 -11.21 11.87 28.32
CA SER A 211 -11.13 10.51 28.88
C SER A 211 -10.80 10.52 30.38
N LYS A 212 -11.57 11.31 31.16
CA LYS A 212 -11.88 10.93 32.54
C LYS A 212 -13.12 10.06 32.42
N LYS A 213 -13.00 8.80 32.84
CA LYS A 213 -14.01 7.73 32.80
C LYS A 213 -15.29 8.21 33.51
N ARG A 214 -16.13 8.99 32.82
CA ARG A 214 -17.48 9.34 33.25
C ARG A 214 -18.28 8.05 33.09
N LYS A 215 -18.68 7.45 34.20
CA LYS A 215 -19.73 6.42 34.20
C LYS A 215 -20.85 6.99 33.32
N GLN A 216 -21.09 6.40 32.16
CA GLN A 216 -22.29 6.71 31.41
C GLN A 216 -23.44 6.21 32.28
N GLU A 217 -24.09 7.14 32.97
CA GLU A 217 -25.43 6.88 33.48
C GLU A 217 -26.29 6.48 32.28
N PRO A 218 -27.14 5.44 32.42
CA PRO A 218 -28.01 5.02 31.35
C PRO A 218 -28.82 6.23 30.89
N VAL A 219 -28.76 6.53 29.60
CA VAL A 219 -29.61 7.55 29.00
C VAL A 219 -31.04 7.04 29.12
N VAL A 220 -31.75 7.50 30.14
CA VAL A 220 -33.17 7.25 30.31
C VAL A 220 -33.88 8.13 29.29
N MET A 221 -34.14 7.59 28.10
CA MET A 221 -35.03 8.24 27.15
C MET A 221 -36.43 8.31 27.75
N LEU A 222 -37.07 9.46 27.64
CA LEU A 222 -38.45 9.62 28.05
C LEU A 222 -39.34 8.71 27.17
N PRO A 223 -40.43 8.13 27.71
CA PRO A 223 -41.29 7.22 26.96
C PRO A 223 -41.81 7.82 25.63
N GLU A 224 -42.02 9.13 25.58
CA GLU A 224 -42.48 9.86 24.39
C GLU A 224 -41.41 9.91 23.29
N GLU A 225 -40.16 10.18 23.65
CA GLU A 225 -39.02 10.19 22.71
C GLU A 225 -38.77 8.79 22.15
N ARG A 226 -38.91 7.76 23.00
CA ARG A 226 -38.81 6.37 22.58
C ARG A 226 -39.91 5.99 21.58
N MET A 227 -41.14 6.44 21.80
CA MET A 227 -42.25 6.17 20.88
C MET A 227 -42.07 6.92 19.55
N SER A 228 -41.58 8.16 19.58
CA SER A 228 -41.26 8.92 18.37
C SER A 228 -40.21 8.21 17.52
N LEU A 229 -39.10 7.78 18.13
CA LEU A 229 -38.03 7.06 17.46
C LEU A 229 -38.52 5.73 16.86
N LEU A 230 -39.37 4.98 17.59
CA LEU A 230 -39.93 3.73 17.09
C LEU A 230 -40.87 3.93 15.89
N ASN A 231 -41.65 5.02 15.88
CA ASN A 231 -42.48 5.37 14.74
C ASN A 231 -41.64 5.76 13.53
N GLU A 232 -40.55 6.50 13.74
CA GLU A 232 -39.61 6.86 12.68
C GLU A 232 -38.95 5.62 12.06
N VAL A 233 -38.45 4.69 12.90
CA VAL A 233 -37.87 3.41 12.44
C VAL A 233 -38.90 2.58 11.67
N ARG A 234 -40.16 2.54 12.14
CA ARG A 234 -41.23 1.83 11.44
C ARG A 234 -41.49 2.41 10.05
N LEU A 235 -41.54 3.74 9.93
CA LEU A 235 -41.72 4.42 8.65
C LEU A 235 -40.59 4.06 7.66
N TYR A 236 -39.34 4.04 8.13
CA TYR A 236 -38.20 3.63 7.29
C TYR A 236 -38.29 2.16 6.86
N LEU A 237 -38.74 1.27 7.74
CA LEU A 237 -38.90 -0.15 7.39
C LEU A 237 -40.04 -0.38 6.39
N ASP A 238 -41.14 0.36 6.49
CA ASP A 238 -42.25 0.30 5.54
C ASP A 238 -41.78 0.79 4.15
N VAL A 239 -41.04 1.91 4.09
CA VAL A 239 -40.43 2.39 2.84
C VAL A 239 -39.50 1.34 2.23
N LEU A 240 -38.65 0.69 3.04
CA LEU A 240 -37.75 -0.35 2.54
C LEU A 240 -38.50 -1.61 2.05
N ALA A 241 -39.66 -1.92 2.62
CA ALA A 241 -40.49 -3.04 2.19
C ALA A 241 -41.06 -2.82 0.78
N ASP A 242 -41.40 -1.58 0.42
CA ASP A 242 -41.91 -1.23 -0.92
C ASP A 242 -40.86 -1.43 -2.03
N PHE A 243 -39.56 -1.48 -1.68
CA PHE A 243 -38.47 -1.75 -2.61
C PHE A 243 -38.05 -3.23 -2.67
N LYS A 244 -38.73 -4.12 -1.94
CA LYS A 244 -38.33 -5.53 -1.83
C LYS A 244 -38.39 -6.29 -3.17
N ASP A 245 -39.25 -5.87 -4.09
CA ASP A 245 -39.41 -6.50 -5.41
C ASP A 245 -38.67 -5.74 -6.54
N VAL A 246 -37.90 -4.70 -6.18
CA VAL A 246 -37.15 -3.85 -7.13
C VAL A 246 -35.65 -4.24 -7.18
N VAL A 247 -35.19 -5.11 -6.27
CA VAL A 247 -33.78 -5.55 -6.15
C VAL A 247 -33.63 -7.04 -6.46
#